data_AF-A0A806C6T0-F1
#
_entry.id   AF-A0A806C6T0-F1
#
_cell.length_a   1.000
_cell.length_b   1.000
_cell.length_c   1.000
_cell.angle_alpha   90.00
_cell.angle_beta   90.00
_cell.angle_gamma   90.00
#
_symmetry.space_group_name_H-M   'P 1'
#
loop_
_entity.id
_entity.type
_entity.pdbx_description
1 polymer ?
#
loop_
_entity_poly.entity_id
_entity_poly.type
_entity_poly.pdbx_seq_one_letter_code
_entity_poly.pdbx_strand_id
1 'polypeptide(L)'
;MEGDKASDFERFIGSNSALIFVNGATTLHKQTLEEVLKRLRYGQETIIFDTKPDYPEHYFKIDYINNTVTFKACNFTTYDNILLIKGFIETQEKLYKDISTYKVRALSVEWIANTDSIFTQINIA
;
A
#
# COMPACT_ATOMS: atom_id res chain seq x y z
N MET A 1 -1.16 17.49 -33.14
CA MET A 1 0.22 18.00 -33.02
C MET A 1 0.90 17.11 -31.98
N GLU A 2 1.88 16.34 -32.44
CA GLU A 2 2.67 15.42 -31.65
C GLU A 2 3.79 16.22 -30.97
N GLY A 3 3.70 16.42 -29.66
CA GLY A 3 4.59 17.34 -28.96
C GLY A 3 4.30 17.50 -27.48
N ASP A 4 4.37 16.41 -26.70
CA ASP A 4 4.75 16.49 -25.29
C ASP A 4 5.08 15.09 -24.74
N LYS A 5 6.36 14.68 -24.81
CA LYS A 5 6.84 13.42 -24.21
C LYS A 5 7.22 13.60 -22.74
N ALA A 6 6.46 14.42 -22.00
CA ALA A 6 6.57 14.44 -20.55
C ALA A 6 6.02 13.13 -20.00
N SER A 7 6.79 12.44 -19.15
CA SER A 7 6.33 11.29 -18.39
C SER A 7 5.11 11.67 -17.55
N ASP A 8 4.27 10.69 -17.20
CA ASP A 8 3.11 10.94 -16.32
C ASP A 8 3.53 11.59 -14.99
N PHE A 9 4.73 11.25 -14.51
CA PHE A 9 5.32 11.89 -13.34
C PHE A 9 5.64 13.37 -13.56
N GLU A 10 6.25 13.73 -14.69
CA GLU A 10 6.54 15.13 -15.03
C GLU A 10 5.26 15.96 -15.19
N ARG A 11 4.24 15.38 -15.82
CA ARG A 11 2.91 16.02 -15.92
C ARG A 11 2.31 16.24 -14.54
N PHE A 12 2.41 15.23 -13.68
CA PHE A 12 1.86 15.27 -12.33
C PHE A 12 2.55 16.32 -11.45
N ILE A 13 3.88 16.44 -11.47
CA ILE A 13 4.56 17.50 -10.71
C ILE A 13 4.24 18.89 -11.25
N GLY A 14 3.81 19.05 -12.50
CA GLY A 14 3.32 20.33 -13.02
C GLY A 14 1.93 20.75 -12.50
N SER A 15 1.22 19.86 -11.80
CA SER A 15 -0.20 20.05 -11.46
C SER A 15 -0.43 20.64 -10.06
N ASN A 16 -1.64 21.16 -9.83
CA ASN A 16 -2.17 21.50 -8.51
C ASN A 16 -3.50 20.78 -8.31
N SER A 17 -3.70 20.22 -7.12
CA SER A 17 -4.89 19.42 -6.79
C SER A 17 -5.45 19.81 -5.43
N ALA A 18 -6.77 19.70 -5.27
CA ALA A 18 -7.44 19.78 -3.98
C ALA A 18 -7.54 18.42 -3.30
N LEU A 19 -7.71 17.36 -4.09
CA LEU A 19 -7.83 15.98 -3.64
C LEU A 19 -6.89 15.09 -4.44
N ILE A 20 -6.16 14.21 -3.75
CA ILE A 20 -5.34 13.17 -4.37
C ILE A 20 -5.70 11.82 -3.77
N PHE A 21 -5.85 10.82 -4.63
CA PHE A 21 -5.97 9.41 -4.24
C PHE A 21 -4.76 8.63 -4.73
N VAL A 22 -4.12 7.88 -3.83
CA VAL A 22 -2.95 7.06 -4.13
C VAL A 22 -3.26 5.62 -3.77
N ASN A 23 -3.39 4.77 -4.79
CA ASN A 23 -3.52 3.32 -4.61
C ASN A 23 -2.14 2.66 -4.60
N GLY A 24 -1.95 1.65 -3.74
CA GLY A 24 -0.70 0.92 -3.61
C GLY A 24 0.44 1.78 -3.06
N ALA A 25 0.18 2.62 -2.06
CA ALA A 25 1.18 3.59 -1.59
C ALA A 25 2.53 2.97 -1.17
N THR A 26 2.54 1.72 -0.65
CA THR A 26 3.79 1.01 -0.31
C THR A 26 4.63 0.62 -1.52
N THR A 27 4.08 0.58 -2.74
CA THR A 27 4.86 0.26 -3.95
C THR A 27 5.57 1.47 -4.54
N LEU A 28 5.28 2.68 -4.05
CA LEU A 28 5.87 3.91 -4.54
C LEU A 28 7.14 4.25 -3.75
N HIS A 29 8.08 4.92 -4.41
CA HIS A 29 9.24 5.48 -3.73
C HIS A 29 8.81 6.64 -2.81
N LYS A 30 9.48 6.76 -1.66
CA LYS A 30 9.23 7.85 -0.69
C LYS A 30 9.23 9.24 -1.34
N GLN A 31 10.21 9.50 -2.20
CA GLN A 31 10.34 10.77 -2.93
C GLN A 31 9.13 11.05 -3.85
N THR A 32 8.54 10.01 -4.43
CA THR A 32 7.33 10.15 -5.25
C THR A 32 6.17 10.65 -4.41
N LEU A 33 5.96 10.10 -3.21
CA LEU A 33 4.90 10.57 -2.30
C LEU A 33 5.15 11.98 -1.77
N GLU A 34 6.41 12.34 -1.51
CA GLU A 34 6.77 13.70 -1.11
C GLU A 34 6.46 14.71 -2.22
N GLU A 35 6.71 14.38 -3.49
CA GLU A 35 6.32 15.23 -4.62
C GLU A 35 4.81 15.32 -4.81
N VAL A 36 4.08 14.22 -4.54
CA VAL A 36 2.62 14.16 -4.53
C VAL A 36 2.01 15.10 -3.50
N LEU A 37 2.49 15.06 -2.25
CA LEU A 37 2.01 15.94 -1.20
C LEU A 37 2.17 17.41 -1.57
N LYS A 38 3.28 17.78 -2.22
CA LYS A 38 3.54 19.14 -2.70
C LYS A 38 2.54 19.62 -3.78
N ARG A 39 1.67 18.76 -4.33
CA ARG A 39 0.62 19.18 -5.29
C ARG A 39 -0.70 19.54 -4.62
N LEU A 40 -0.87 19.22 -3.34
CA LEU A 40 -1.99 19.71 -2.53
C LEU A 40 -1.76 21.20 -2.25
N ARG A 41 -2.29 22.08 -3.12
CA ARG A 41 -2.10 23.55 -2.99
C ARG A 41 -3.38 24.35 -3.19
N TYR A 42 -4.54 23.68 -3.23
CA TYR A 42 -5.80 24.32 -3.59
C TYR A 42 -6.95 23.90 -2.66
N GLY A 43 -7.39 24.83 -1.80
CA GLY A 43 -8.57 24.63 -0.96
C GLY A 43 -8.37 23.59 0.14
N GLN A 44 -9.36 22.71 0.35
CA GLN A 44 -9.26 21.62 1.33
C GLN A 44 -8.32 20.53 0.81
N GLU A 45 -7.06 20.61 1.22
CA GLU A 45 -5.95 19.74 0.81
C GLU A 45 -6.06 18.34 1.44
N THR A 46 -6.78 17.44 0.75
CA THR A 46 -6.98 16.07 1.23
C THR A 46 -6.20 15.09 0.38
N ILE A 47 -5.52 14.15 1.04
CA ILE A 47 -4.96 12.97 0.38
C ILE A 47 -5.46 11.70 1.04
N ILE A 48 -5.79 10.71 0.21
CA ILE A 48 -6.24 9.40 0.64
C ILE A 48 -5.26 8.37 0.08
N PHE A 49 -4.72 7.56 0.98
CA PHE A 49 -3.84 6.44 0.62
C PHE A 49 -4.61 5.14 0.81
N ASP A 50 -4.55 4.27 -0.20
CA ASP A 50 -4.93 2.86 -0.09
C ASP A 50 -3.66 2.01 -0.26
N THR A 51 -3.44 1.07 0.64
CA THR A 51 -2.25 0.22 0.57
C THR A 51 -2.40 -1.06 1.38
N LYS A 52 -1.62 -2.07 0.99
CA LYS A 52 -1.41 -3.28 1.80
C LYS A 52 -0.17 -3.11 2.69
N PRO A 53 -0.12 -3.76 3.86
CA PRO A 53 1.05 -3.76 4.72
C PRO A 53 2.26 -4.36 4.03
N ASP A 54 3.44 -3.88 4.44
CA ASP A 54 4.72 -4.47 4.12
C ASP A 54 5.50 -4.76 5.41
N TYR A 55 6.83 -4.72 5.39
CA TYR A 55 7.67 -4.93 6.55
C TYR A 55 7.57 -3.76 7.58
N PRO A 56 7.84 -4.01 8.88
CA PRO A 56 7.61 -3.05 9.95
C PRO A 56 8.41 -1.75 9.81
N GLU A 57 9.59 -1.80 9.22
CA GLU A 57 10.49 -0.66 9.03
C GLU A 57 10.21 0.12 7.73
N HIS A 58 9.16 -0.26 6.98
CA HIS A 58 8.82 0.40 5.74
C HIS A 58 8.49 1.87 5.99
N TYR A 59 9.06 2.78 5.19
CA TYR A 59 8.96 4.22 5.40
C TYR A 59 7.51 4.69 5.51
N PHE A 60 6.60 4.11 4.71
CA PHE A 60 5.18 4.47 4.74
C PHE A 60 4.54 4.20 6.12
N LYS A 61 4.92 3.12 6.78
CA LYS A 61 4.43 2.81 8.13
C LYS A 61 4.93 3.84 9.14
N ILE A 62 6.22 4.14 9.10
CA ILE A 62 6.87 5.03 10.06
C ILE A 62 6.42 6.48 9.88
N ASP A 63 6.46 6.99 8.65
CA ASP A 63 6.30 8.42 8.37
C ASP A 63 4.82 8.83 8.24
N TYR A 64 3.94 7.91 7.85
CA TYR A 64 2.52 8.20 7.59
C TYR A 64 1.61 7.52 8.61
N ILE A 65 1.65 6.19 8.73
CA ILE A 65 0.70 5.46 9.60
C ILE A 65 0.94 5.75 11.08
N ASN A 66 2.20 5.73 11.53
CA ASN A 66 2.55 6.01 12.92
C ASN A 66 2.46 7.52 13.26
N ASN A 67 2.43 8.40 12.26
CA ASN A 67 2.24 9.83 12.44
C ASN A 67 0.75 10.17 12.60
N THR A 68 0.21 9.86 13.77
CA THR A 68 -1.21 10.08 14.11
C THR A 68 -1.55 11.55 14.33
N VAL A 69 -0.56 12.44 14.41
CA VAL A 69 -0.76 13.90 14.51
C VAL A 69 -1.24 14.46 13.17
N THR A 70 -0.68 13.94 12.07
CA THR A 70 -0.99 14.43 10.72
C THR A 70 -2.00 13.53 9.99
N PHE A 71 -1.89 12.21 10.14
CA PHE A 71 -2.66 11.26 9.38
C PHE A 71 -3.59 10.43 10.25
N LYS A 72 -4.75 10.07 9.69
CA LYS A 72 -5.67 9.11 10.29
C LYS A 72 -5.58 7.80 9.53
N ALA A 73 -5.15 6.74 10.20
CA ALA A 73 -5.11 5.39 9.65
C ALA A 73 -6.37 4.62 10.06
N CYS A 74 -6.95 3.89 9.10
CA CYS A 74 -8.02 2.92 9.31
C CYS A 74 -7.55 1.59 8.72
N ASN A 75 -7.70 0.49 9.47
CA ASN A 75 -7.31 -0.84 9.02
C ASN A 75 -8.55 -1.64 8.64
N PHE A 76 -8.50 -2.33 7.49
CA PHE A 76 -9.58 -3.16 6.98
C PHE A 76 -9.06 -4.54 6.63
N THR A 77 -9.49 -5.54 7.37
CA THR A 77 -9.19 -6.95 7.11
C THR A 77 -10.08 -7.53 6.03
N THR A 78 -9.70 -8.68 5.48
CA THR A 78 -10.55 -9.44 4.56
C THR A 78 -11.92 -9.75 5.18
N TYR A 79 -11.99 -9.93 6.49
CA TYR A 79 -13.21 -10.32 7.20
C TYR A 79 -14.19 -9.17 7.45
N ASP A 80 -13.73 -7.91 7.32
CA ASP A 80 -14.59 -6.73 7.47
C ASP A 80 -15.50 -6.52 6.25
N ASN A 81 -15.18 -7.16 5.12
CA ASN A 81 -15.97 -7.04 3.90
C ASN A 81 -17.15 -8.02 3.90
N ILE A 82 -18.32 -7.53 4.35
CA ILE A 82 -19.58 -8.29 4.39
C ILE A 82 -20.08 -8.78 3.02
N LEU A 83 -19.54 -8.25 1.93
CA LEU A 83 -19.92 -8.63 0.56
C LEU A 83 -19.11 -9.83 0.04
N LEU A 84 -18.01 -10.21 0.71
CA LEU A 84 -17.22 -11.36 0.30
C LEU A 84 -17.98 -12.66 0.59
N ILE A 85 -18.07 -13.53 -0.42
CA ILE A 85 -18.62 -14.85 -0.25
C ILE A 85 -17.69 -15.73 0.61
N LYS A 86 -18.26 -16.56 1.47
CA LYS A 86 -17.48 -17.42 2.38
C LYS A 86 -16.47 -18.30 1.64
N GLY A 87 -16.85 -18.88 0.49
CA GLY A 87 -15.96 -19.72 -0.30
C GLY A 87 -14.73 -18.98 -0.83
N PHE A 88 -14.80 -17.66 -1.05
CA PHE A 88 -13.64 -16.87 -1.43
C PHE A 88 -12.64 -16.76 -0.28
N ILE A 89 -13.13 -16.49 0.93
CA ILE A 89 -12.31 -16.40 2.15
C ILE A 89 -11.62 -17.75 2.40
N GLU A 90 -12.37 -18.85 2.36
CA GLU A 90 -11.81 -20.22 2.50
C GLU A 90 -10.73 -20.52 1.45
N THR A 91 -10.89 -20.02 0.23
CA THR A 91 -9.89 -20.20 -0.83
C THR A 91 -8.60 -19.45 -0.51
N GLN A 92 -8.69 -18.20 -0.02
CA GLN A 92 -7.52 -17.42 0.38
C GLN A 92 -6.81 -18.04 1.58
N GLU A 93 -7.56 -18.49 2.59
CA GLU A 93 -7.00 -19.17 3.77
C GLU A 93 -6.23 -20.44 3.40
N LYS A 94 -6.73 -21.21 2.43
CA LYS A 94 -6.04 -22.39 1.90
C LYS A 94 -4.80 -22.02 1.11
N LEU A 95 -4.86 -20.99 0.26
CA LEU A 95 -3.74 -20.55 -0.59
C LEU A 95 -2.53 -20.13 0.25
N TYR A 96 -2.76 -19.45 1.37
CA TYR A 96 -1.69 -18.94 2.24
C TYR A 96 -1.41 -19.82 3.46
N LYS A 97 -1.94 -21.05 3.51
CA LYS A 97 -1.83 -21.94 4.68
C LYS A 97 -0.38 -22.12 5.14
N ASP A 98 0.53 -22.25 4.17
CA ASP A 98 1.94 -22.60 4.42
C ASP A 98 2.88 -21.38 4.28
N ILE A 99 2.35 -20.17 4.09
CA ILE A 99 3.11 -18.92 3.96
C ILE A 99 2.64 -17.96 5.04
N SER A 100 3.15 -18.15 6.25
CA SER A 100 2.64 -17.53 7.48
C SER A 100 2.66 -16.00 7.41
N THR A 101 3.74 -15.42 6.88
CA THR A 101 3.91 -13.98 6.74
C THR A 101 2.90 -13.42 5.73
N TYR A 102 2.77 -14.08 4.57
CA TYR A 102 1.88 -13.61 3.52
C TYR A 102 0.42 -13.69 3.96
N LYS A 103 0.03 -14.79 4.64
CA LYS A 103 -1.32 -14.96 5.19
C LYS A 103 -1.69 -13.80 6.09
N VAL A 104 -0.81 -13.46 7.02
CA VAL A 104 -1.07 -12.43 8.03
C VAL A 104 -1.06 -11.03 7.39
N ARG A 105 -0.15 -10.73 6.46
CA ARG A 105 -0.17 -9.45 5.71
C ARG A 105 -1.43 -9.31 4.85
N ALA A 106 -1.84 -10.36 4.16
CA ALA A 106 -2.94 -10.32 3.19
C ALA A 106 -4.33 -10.39 3.83
N LEU A 107 -4.49 -11.13 4.93
CA LEU A 107 -5.80 -11.37 5.56
C LEU A 107 -5.99 -10.53 6.83
N SER A 108 -4.96 -10.43 7.67
CA SER A 108 -5.02 -9.77 8.98
C SER A 108 -4.43 -8.35 8.97
N VAL A 109 -3.78 -7.95 7.87
CA VAL A 109 -3.25 -6.60 7.64
C VAL A 109 -2.11 -6.23 8.60
N GLU A 110 -1.30 -7.21 9.02
CA GLU A 110 -0.18 -6.91 9.93
C GLU A 110 1.09 -6.52 9.19
N TRP A 111 1.79 -5.54 9.75
CA TRP A 111 3.11 -5.08 9.29
C TRP A 111 4.21 -5.91 9.96
N ILE A 112 4.44 -7.11 9.47
CA ILE A 112 5.38 -8.09 10.03
C ILE A 112 6.56 -8.34 9.09
N ALA A 113 7.75 -8.60 9.65
CA ALA A 113 8.92 -8.95 8.83
C ALA A 113 8.70 -10.30 8.15
N ASN A 114 9.20 -10.48 6.93
CA ASN A 114 9.11 -11.76 6.26
C ASN A 114 10.11 -12.74 6.87
N THR A 115 9.60 -13.75 7.56
CA THR A 115 10.40 -14.83 8.14
C THR A 115 10.28 -16.14 7.38
N ASP A 116 9.41 -16.20 6.36
CA ASP A 116 9.25 -17.39 5.54
C ASP A 116 10.43 -17.52 4.56
N SER A 117 10.96 -18.74 4.40
CA SER A 117 12.00 -19.01 3.42
C SER A 117 11.46 -18.76 2.00
N ILE A 118 12.10 -17.87 1.26
CA ILE A 118 11.69 -17.48 -0.11
C ILE A 118 11.82 -18.66 -1.09
N PHE A 119 12.75 -19.59 -0.82
CA PHE A 119 12.94 -20.81 -1.61
C PHE A 119 12.84 -22.04 -0.71
N THR A 120 11.70 -22.70 -0.72
CA THR A 120 11.50 -24.01 -0.04
C THR A 120 11.85 -25.21 -0.92
N GLN A 121 12.12 -24.99 -2.22
CA GLN A 121 12.34 -26.04 -3.23
C GLN A 121 13.80 -26.23 -3.66
N ILE A 122 14.78 -25.68 -2.93
CA ILE A 122 16.18 -25.98 -3.21
C ILE A 122 16.53 -27.28 -2.49
N ASN A 123 16.37 -28.41 -3.17
CA ASN A 123 17.05 -29.65 -2.78
C ASN A 123 18.55 -29.42 -2.98
N ILE A 124 19.26 -29.09 -1.90
CA ILE A 124 20.71 -29.22 -1.87
C ILE A 124 20.97 -30.72 -1.68
N ALA A 125 21.22 -31.40 -2.80
CA ALA A 125 21.74 -32.76 -2.82
C ALA A 125 23.19 -32.79 -2.31
#